data_AF-A0A7J3AD09-F1
#
_entry.id   AF-A0A7J3AD09-F1
#
_cell.length_a   1.000
_cell.length_b   1.000
_cell.length_c   1.000
_cell.angle_alpha   90.00
_cell.angle_beta   90.00
_cell.angle_gamma   90.00
#
_symmetry.space_group_name_H-M   'P 1'
#
loop_
_entity.id
_entity.type
_entity.pdbx_description
1 polymer ?
#
loop_
_entity_poly.entity_id
_entity_poly.type
_entity_poly.pdbx_seq_one_letter_code
_entity_poly.pdbx_strand_id
1 'polypeptide(L)' 'MSTRKKNQKPKKINLLTLSAAKKVCVLQKVKESLKLQRLEAEFWQSLLEVEKLTINGYTIDFENGNLNGLTTGELSSL' A
#
# COMPACT_ATOMS: atom_id res chain seq x y z
N MET A 1 -13.03 14.55 26.95
CA MET A 1 -12.90 15.80 26.16
C MET A 1 -12.36 15.45 24.77
N SER A 2 -13.21 15.48 23.74
CA SER A 2 -12.81 15.11 22.37
C SER A 2 -12.22 16.33 21.66
N THR A 3 -10.89 16.36 21.48
CA THR A 3 -10.23 17.39 20.67
C THR A 3 -10.39 17.04 19.20
N ARG A 4 -11.49 17.51 18.59
CA ARG A 4 -11.68 17.49 17.13
C ARG A 4 -10.55 18.30 16.49
N LYS A 5 -9.48 17.64 16.04
CA LYS A 5 -8.44 18.24 15.19
C LYS A 5 -9.15 18.79 13.95
N LYS A 6 -9.21 20.12 13.83
CA LYS A 6 -9.64 20.81 12.60
C LYS A 6 -8.80 20.23 11.44
N ASN A 7 -9.46 19.56 10.50
CA ASN A 7 -8.86 19.15 9.23
C ASN A 7 -8.46 20.42 8.45
N GLN A 8 -7.29 20.97 8.75
CA GLN A 8 -6.71 22.05 7.96
C GLN A 8 -6.31 21.47 6.61
N LYS A 9 -7.00 21.93 5.56
CA LYS A 9 -6.65 21.57 4.20
C LYS A 9 -5.20 21.99 3.94
N PRO A 10 -4.39 21.14 3.26
CA PRO A 10 -3.02 21.49 2.94
C PRO A 10 -3.01 22.78 2.12
N LYS A 11 -2.24 23.77 2.58
CA LYS A 11 -2.12 25.06 1.88
C LYS A 11 -1.51 24.80 0.50
N LYS A 12 -2.21 25.19 -0.57
CA LYS A 12 -1.69 25.13 -1.93
C LYS A 12 -0.50 26.08 -2.05
N ILE A 13 0.66 25.54 -2.42
CA ILE A 13 1.87 26.33 -2.69
C ILE A 13 1.86 26.71 -4.17
N ASN A 14 1.88 28.01 -4.47
CA ASN A 14 2.07 28.48 -5.84
C ASN A 14 3.56 28.50 -6.17
N LEU A 15 4.01 27.61 -7.05
CA LEU A 15 5.42 27.51 -7.44
C LEU A 15 5.88 28.71 -8.29
N LEU A 16 4.98 29.45 -8.93
CA LEU A 16 5.34 30.60 -9.76
C LEU A 16 5.85 31.77 -8.90
N THR A 17 5.33 31.91 -7.69
CA THR A 17 5.64 33.01 -6.76
C THR A 17 6.88 32.77 -5.89
N LEU A 18 7.48 31.58 -5.97
CA LEU A 18 8.67 31.22 -5.17
C LEU A 18 9.97 31.63 -5.87
N SER A 19 11.02 31.88 -5.08
CA SER A 19 12.38 31.99 -5.63
C SER A 19 12.86 30.64 -6.16
N ALA A 20 13.81 30.64 -7.11
CA ALA A 20 14.32 29.43 -7.74
C ALA A 20 14.80 28.38 -6.71
N ALA A 21 15.60 28.80 -5.71
CA ALA A 21 16.07 27.90 -4.64
C ALA A 21 14.91 27.26 -3.84
N LYS A 22 13.86 28.05 -3.53
CA LYS A 22 12.67 27.53 -2.83
C LYS A 22 11.88 26.55 -3.72
N LYS A 23 11.77 26.80 -5.02
CA LYS A 23 11.13 25.85 -5.97
C LYS A 23 11.84 24.51 -5.96
N VAL A 24 13.17 24.51 -6.09
CA VAL A 24 13.98 23.28 -6.09
C VAL A 24 13.78 22.51 -4.78
N CYS A 25 13.82 23.19 -3.63
CA CYS A 25 13.58 22.55 -2.33
C CYS A 25 12.19 21.91 -2.24
N VAL A 26 11.13 22.62 -2.66
CA VAL A 26 9.77 22.07 -2.65
C VAL A 26 9.65 20.87 -3.59
N LEU A 27 10.16 20.97 -4.82
CA LEU A 27 10.10 19.88 -5.80
C LEU A 27 10.86 18.65 -5.32
N GLN A 28 12.01 18.83 -4.67
CA GLN A 28 12.79 17.71 -4.13
C GLN A 28 12.05 17.00 -2.99
N LYS A 29 11.45 17.74 -2.07
CA LYS A 29 10.63 17.16 -1.00
C LYS A 29 9.43 16.38 -1.54
N VAL A 30 8.74 16.92 -2.55
CA VAL A 30 7.60 16.24 -3.19
C VAL A 30 8.06 14.98 -3.93
N LYS A 31 9.21 15.03 -4.61
CA LYS A 31 9.78 13.86 -5.28
C LYS A 31 10.11 12.74 -4.29
N GLU A 32 10.71 13.08 -3.15
CA GLU A 32 11.03 12.12 -2.10
C GLU A 32 9.77 11.53 -1.48
N SER A 33 8.74 12.34 -1.18
CA SER A 33 7.48 11.83 -0.64
C SER A 33 6.76 10.90 -1.61
N LEU A 34 6.74 11.23 -2.91
CA LEU A 34 6.12 10.38 -3.92
C LEU A 34 6.84 9.03 -4.08
N LYS A 35 8.18 9.01 -3.96
CA LYS A 35 8.94 7.75 -3.96
C LYS A 35 8.56 6.87 -2.78
N LEU A 36 8.43 7.45 -1.58
CA LEU A 36 8.02 6.71 -0.39
C LEU A 36 6.61 6.15 -0.54
N GLN A 37 5.66 6.95 -1.03
CA GLN A 37 4.28 6.49 -1.28
C GLN A 37 4.22 5.36 -2.31
N ARG A 38 5.04 5.43 -3.36
CA ARG A 38 5.13 4.36 -4.35
C ARG A 38 5.65 3.06 -3.72
N LEU A 39 6.73 3.13 -2.96
CA LEU A 39 7.29 1.96 -2.27
C LEU A 39 6.29 1.37 -1.27
N GLU A 40 5.56 2.22 -0.55
CA GLU A 40 4.49 1.80 0.35
C GLU A 40 3.37 1.09 -0.40
N ALA A 41 2.92 1.62 -1.55
CA ALA A 41 1.92 0.97 -2.38
C ALA A 41 2.39 -0.38 -2.94
N GLU A 42 3.64 -0.46 -3.42
CA GLU A 42 4.25 -1.72 -3.87
C GLU A 42 4.35 -2.74 -2.72
N PHE A 43 4.68 -2.29 -1.52
CA PHE A 43 4.70 -3.13 -0.32
C PHE A 43 3.31 -3.65 0.05
N TRP A 44 2.30 -2.78 0.08
CA TRP A 44 0.91 -3.19 0.33
C TRP A 44 0.40 -4.17 -0.72
N GLN A 45 0.72 -3.95 -2.00
CA GLN A 45 0.38 -4.89 -3.06
C GLN A 45 1.08 -6.24 -2.87
N SER A 46 2.37 -6.24 -2.51
CA SER A 46 3.11 -7.49 -2.25
C SER A 46 2.53 -8.26 -1.07
N LEU A 47 2.10 -7.57 -0.01
CA LEU A 47 1.40 -8.20 1.12
C LEU A 47 0.08 -8.84 0.67
N LEU A 48 -0.72 -8.12 -0.13
CA LEU A 48 -1.97 -8.65 -0.68
C LEU A 48 -1.74 -9.85 -1.61
N GLU A 49 -0.66 -9.87 -2.38
CA GLU A 49 -0.29 -11.00 -3.24
C GLU A 49 0.14 -12.22 -2.41
N VAL A 50 0.88 -12.03 -1.32
CA VAL A 50 1.26 -13.13 -0.41
C VAL A 50 0.05 -13.68 0.34
N GLU A 51 -0.88 -12.81 0.75
CA GLU A 51 -2.14 -13.22 1.37
C GLU A 51 -3.07 -13.96 0.39
N LYS A 52 -2.91 -13.72 -0.91
CA LYS A 52 -3.69 -14.34 -1.98
C LYS A 52 -2.91 -15.45 -2.66
N LEU A 53 -2.69 -16.55 -1.94
CA LEU A 53 -1.99 -17.70 -2.50
C LEU A 53 -2.88 -18.37 -3.57
N THR A 54 -2.54 -18.20 -4.84
CA THR A 54 -3.32 -18.82 -5.92
C THR A 54 -2.67 -20.14 -6.33
N ILE A 55 -3.27 -21.27 -5.94
CA ILE A 55 -2.85 -22.63 -6.34
C ILE A 55 -3.82 -23.14 -7.39
N ASN A 56 -3.32 -23.56 -8.56
CA ASN A 56 -4.13 -24.15 -9.64
C ASN A 56 -5.35 -23.30 -10.07
N GLY A 57 -5.23 -21.97 -10.05
CA GLY A 57 -6.31 -21.04 -10.42
C GLY A 57 -7.33 -20.73 -9.32
N TYR A 58 -7.17 -21.31 -8.13
CA TYR A 58 -7.97 -21.00 -6.95
C TYR A 58 -7.20 -20.08 -6.01
N THR A 59 -7.75 -18.89 -5.76
CA THR A 59 -7.19 -17.93 -4.80
C THR A 59 -7.58 -18.34 -3.38
N ILE A 60 -6.58 -18.57 -2.54
CA ILE A 60 -6.73 -18.89 -1.13
C ILE A 60 -6.55 -17.60 -0.35
N ASP A 61 -7.63 -17.05 0.18
CA ASP A 61 -7.61 -15.91 1.09
C ASP A 61 -7.37 -16.42 2.52
N PHE A 62 -6.28 -15.97 3.16
CA PHE A 62 -5.91 -16.42 4.51
C PHE A 62 -6.75 -15.80 5.65
N GLU A 63 -7.74 -14.96 5.36
CA GLU A 63 -8.48 -14.13 6.34
C GLU A 63 -9.04 -14.91 7.55
N ASN A 64 -9.25 -16.23 7.44
CA ASN A 64 -9.79 -17.07 8.53
C ASN A 64 -8.92 -18.29 8.90
N GLY A 65 -7.67 -18.38 8.42
CA GLY A 65 -6.76 -19.49 8.78
C GLY A 65 -7.23 -20.89 8.38
N ASN A 66 -8.30 -21.03 7.60
CA ASN A 66 -8.82 -22.30 7.13
C ASN A 66 -8.69 -22.38 5.60
N LEU A 67 -7.84 -23.28 5.12
CA LEU A 67 -7.59 -23.53 3.71
C LEU A 67 -8.78 -24.29 3.09
N ASN A 68 -9.92 -23.61 2.97
CA ASN A 68 -11.13 -24.14 2.35
C ASN A 68 -10.96 -24.16 0.82
N GLY A 69 -10.19 -25.11 0.31
CA GLY A 69 -9.92 -25.25 -1.12
C GLY A 69 -8.98 -26.40 -1.47
N LEU A 70 -8.25 -26.94 -0.49
CA LEU A 70 -7.54 -28.21 -0.62
C LEU A 70 -8.34 -29.27 0.14
N THR A 71 -9.22 -29.98 -0.56
CA THR A 71 -9.61 -31.31 -0.07
C THR A 71 -8.33 -32.14 -0.08
N THR A 72 -7.84 -32.53 1.10
CA THR A 72 -6.80 -33.54 1.22
C THR A 72 -7.31 -34.77 0.48
N GLY A 73 -6.86 -34.96 -0.76
CA GLY A 73 -6.99 -36.22 -1.44
C GLY A 73 -6.33 -37.24 -0.53
N GLU A 74 -7.10 -38.22 -0.06
CA GLU A 74 -6.59 -39.35 0.68
C GLU A 74 -5.35 -39.85 -0.07
N LEU A 75 -4.20 -39.81 0.61
CA LEU A 75 -3.02 -40.54 0.14
C LEU A 75 -3.42 -42.01 0.20
N SER A 76 -3.99 -42.52 -0.89
CA SER A 76 -4.13 -43.95 -1.12
C SER A 76 -2.73 -44.53 -1.07
N SER A 77 -2.42 -45.14 0.07
CA SER A 77 -1.22 -45.90 0.36
C SER A 77 -1.02 -46.95 -0.72
N LEU A 78 0.06 -46.80 -1.49
CA LEU A 78 0.67 -47.87 -2.30
C LEU A 78 1.76 -48.55 -1.47
#